data_AF-A0A496P3R3-F1
#
_entry.id   AF-A0A496P3R3-F1
#
_cell.length_a   1.000
_cell.length_b   1.000
_cell.length_c   1.000
_cell.angle_alpha   90.00
_cell.angle_beta   90.00
_cell.angle_gamma   90.00
#
_symmetry.space_group_name_H-M   'P 1'
#
loop_
_entity.id
_entity.type
_entity.pdbx_description
1 polymer ?
#
loop_
_entity_poly.entity_id
_entity_poly.type
_entity_poly.pdbx_seq_one_letter_code
_entity_poly.pdbx_strand_id
1 'polypeptide(L)'
;MEIIYIIIGLVVGALGGILYSRKATNSKANFIIKDAKQNAENIIQNANVQAESIKKERIVQAKEKFLELKTEHDANIQAREKKMQEVEKRAKDKESKLNDELSKVSRLEKDLEKQQTEYQRKTEIVDKKQAELNEAISQKVEMLEKISNYSADEAKKELVESLKAEAKTRAQAYVQNIMEEAQMNAKNEARKIVIQTIQRIGTEQAIENSVSVFNIESDEVKGRIIGREGRNIRALESATGVEIIVDDTPEAILLSCFDPVRREIARLSLHRL
;
A
#
# COMPACT_ATOMS: atom_id res chain seq x y z
N MET A 1 64.87 94.48 -126.40
CA MET A 1 65.60 93.58 -125.49
C MET A 1 64.96 93.50 -124.10
N GLU A 2 64.36 94.56 -123.54
CA GLU A 2 63.80 94.54 -122.16
C GLU A 2 62.54 93.66 -121.95
N ILE A 3 61.62 93.57 -122.90
CA ILE A 3 60.36 92.80 -122.76
C ILE A 3 60.61 91.28 -122.64
N ILE A 4 61.69 90.77 -123.27
CA ILE A 4 62.04 89.34 -123.26
C ILE A 4 62.48 88.89 -121.86
N TYR A 5 63.20 89.73 -121.12
CA TYR A 5 63.64 89.41 -119.75
C TYR A 5 62.48 89.33 -118.75
N ILE A 6 61.44 90.16 -118.92
CA ILE A 6 60.24 90.15 -118.05
C ILE A 6 59.43 88.86 -118.25
N ILE A 7 59.28 88.41 -119.50
CA ILE A 7 58.56 87.16 -119.82
C ILE A 7 59.32 85.95 -119.27
N ILE A 8 60.65 85.92 -119.39
CA ILE A 8 61.48 84.85 -118.82
C ILE A 8 61.37 84.83 -117.29
N GLY A 9 61.37 86.00 -116.62
CA GLY A 9 61.18 86.09 -115.17
C GLY A 9 59.81 85.58 -114.70
N LEU A 10 58.74 85.87 -115.45
CA LEU A 10 57.38 85.36 -115.16
C LEU A 10 57.28 83.85 -115.35
N VAL A 11 57.89 83.30 -116.40
CA VAL A 11 57.88 81.85 -116.66
C VAL A 11 58.70 81.10 -115.61
N VAL A 12 59.87 81.62 -115.22
CA VAL A 12 60.70 81.03 -114.17
C VAL A 12 60.03 81.15 -112.80
N GLY A 13 59.36 82.27 -112.50
CA GLY A 13 58.58 82.46 -111.28
C GLY A 13 57.36 81.54 -111.20
N ALA A 14 56.63 81.36 -112.30
CA ALA A 14 55.50 80.45 -112.37
C ALA A 14 55.94 78.97 -112.27
N LEU A 15 57.02 78.59 -112.95
CA LEU A 15 57.60 77.24 -112.84
C LEU A 15 58.13 76.97 -111.42
N GLY A 16 58.83 77.93 -110.82
CA GLY A 16 59.30 77.87 -109.43
C GLY A 16 58.15 77.76 -108.43
N GLY A 17 57.08 78.54 -108.63
CA GLY A 17 55.87 78.50 -107.81
C GLY A 17 55.11 77.18 -107.92
N ILE A 18 54.96 76.63 -109.13
CA ILE A 18 54.30 75.33 -109.35
C ILE A 18 55.13 74.18 -108.75
N LEU A 19 56.46 74.21 -108.88
CA LEU A 19 57.35 73.20 -108.29
C LEU A 19 57.37 73.27 -106.76
N TYR A 20 57.43 74.48 -106.18
CA TYR A 20 57.36 74.66 -104.73
C TYR A 20 55.98 74.29 -104.19
N SER A 21 54.90 74.68 -104.86
CA SER A 21 53.53 74.31 -104.51
C SER A 21 53.37 72.79 -104.55
N ARG A 22 53.79 72.10 -105.62
CA ARG A 22 53.74 70.63 -105.71
C ARG A 22 54.55 69.95 -104.61
N LYS A 23 55.75 70.45 -104.30
CA LYS A 23 56.58 69.90 -103.22
C LYS A 23 55.96 70.14 -101.83
N ALA A 24 55.36 71.31 -101.60
CA ALA A 24 54.68 71.64 -100.35
C ALA A 24 53.35 70.87 -100.17
N THR A 25 52.53 70.70 -101.22
CA THR A 25 51.32 69.87 -101.16
C THR A 25 51.66 68.39 -101.01
N ASN A 26 52.68 67.87 -101.70
CA ASN A 26 53.12 66.48 -101.53
C ASN A 26 53.72 66.26 -100.14
N SER A 27 54.42 67.25 -99.57
CA SER A 27 54.95 67.16 -98.21
C SER A 27 53.85 67.18 -97.15
N LYS A 28 52.82 68.03 -97.29
CA LYS A 28 51.65 68.05 -96.39
C LYS A 28 50.81 66.78 -96.51
N ALA A 29 50.57 66.29 -97.74
CA ALA A 29 49.87 65.03 -97.97
C ALA A 29 50.63 63.83 -97.37
N ASN A 30 51.95 63.78 -97.54
CA ASN A 30 52.79 62.74 -96.92
C ASN A 30 52.81 62.85 -95.39
N PHE A 31 52.77 64.06 -94.82
CA PHE A 31 52.67 64.25 -93.38
C PHE A 31 51.33 63.75 -92.84
N ILE A 32 50.21 64.08 -93.48
CA ILE A 32 48.87 63.58 -93.09
C ILE A 32 48.79 62.05 -93.21
N ILE A 33 49.34 61.47 -94.28
CA ILE A 33 49.39 60.01 -94.43
C ILE A 33 50.28 59.38 -93.35
N LYS A 34 51.42 59.99 -93.01
CA LYS A 34 52.32 59.51 -91.96
C LYS A 34 51.68 59.60 -90.58
N ASP A 35 51.02 60.72 -90.27
CA ASP A 35 50.29 60.94 -89.01
C ASP A 35 49.09 59.98 -88.89
N ALA A 36 48.32 59.80 -89.96
CA ALA A 36 47.23 58.81 -89.98
C ALA A 36 47.73 57.37 -89.79
N LYS A 37 48.87 57.01 -90.41
CA LYS A 37 49.51 55.70 -90.18
C LYS A 37 50.01 55.55 -88.75
N GLN A 38 50.65 56.57 -88.20
CA GLN A 38 51.13 56.56 -86.82
C GLN A 38 49.98 56.50 -85.80
N ASN A 39 48.87 57.20 -86.06
CA ASN A 39 47.67 57.12 -85.25
C ASN A 39 47.00 55.74 -85.35
N ALA A 40 46.95 55.14 -86.55
CA ALA A 40 46.47 53.78 -86.73
C ALA A 40 47.36 52.75 -85.98
N GLU A 41 48.68 52.89 -86.07
CA GLU A 41 49.64 52.06 -85.33
C GLU A 41 49.48 52.22 -83.81
N ASN A 42 49.31 53.46 -83.32
CA ASN A 42 49.06 53.73 -81.91
C ASN A 42 47.73 53.13 -81.43
N ILE A 43 46.66 53.20 -82.24
CA ILE A 43 45.37 52.57 -81.92
C ILE A 43 45.52 51.05 -81.83
N ILE A 44 46.21 50.42 -82.80
CA ILE A 44 46.46 48.97 -82.80
C ILE A 44 47.32 48.58 -81.59
N GLN A 45 48.37 49.35 -81.28
CA GLN A 45 49.24 49.10 -80.13
C GLN A 45 48.45 49.23 -78.81
N ASN A 46 47.64 50.28 -78.66
CA ASN A 46 46.80 50.47 -77.48
C ASN A 46 45.74 49.36 -77.36
N ALA A 47 45.13 48.94 -78.46
CA ALA A 47 44.18 47.82 -78.49
C ALA A 47 44.87 46.51 -78.09
N ASN A 48 46.10 46.26 -78.54
CA ASN A 48 46.88 45.08 -78.15
C ASN A 48 47.23 45.10 -76.66
N VAL A 49 47.67 46.23 -76.12
CA VAL A 49 47.97 46.38 -74.68
C VAL A 49 46.72 46.18 -73.84
N GLN A 50 45.58 46.76 -74.24
CA GLN A 50 44.30 46.56 -73.56
C GLN A 50 43.85 45.09 -73.65
N ALA A 51 43.97 44.46 -74.80
CA ALA A 51 43.65 43.04 -74.98
C ALA A 51 44.53 42.13 -74.10
N GLU A 52 45.83 42.41 -74.00
CA GLU A 52 46.72 41.69 -73.09
C GLU A 52 46.37 41.92 -71.63
N SER A 53 46.02 43.16 -71.25
CA SER A 53 45.58 43.50 -69.89
C SER A 53 44.30 42.75 -69.53
N ILE A 54 43.28 42.79 -70.38
CA ILE A 54 42.01 42.05 -70.20
C ILE A 54 42.29 40.55 -70.12
N LYS A 55 43.15 40.00 -70.99
CA LYS A 55 43.51 38.58 -70.95
C LYS A 55 44.16 38.22 -69.60
N LYS A 56 45.12 39.01 -69.12
CA LYS A 56 45.76 38.80 -67.82
C LYS A 56 44.76 38.90 -66.67
N GLU A 57 43.91 39.92 -66.67
CA GLU A 57 42.86 40.12 -65.65
C GLU A 57 41.88 38.94 -65.61
N ARG A 58 41.39 38.48 -66.78
CA ARG A 58 40.51 37.31 -66.88
C ARG A 58 41.19 36.03 -66.38
N ILE A 59 42.48 35.84 -66.66
CA ILE A 59 43.23 34.70 -66.15
C ILE A 59 43.37 34.77 -64.62
N VAL A 60 43.61 35.96 -64.05
CA VAL A 60 43.67 36.15 -62.59
C VAL A 60 42.32 35.89 -61.95
N GLN A 61 41.23 36.48 -62.47
CA GLN A 61 39.86 36.22 -62.00
C GLN A 61 39.49 34.74 -62.07
N ALA A 62 39.88 34.04 -63.15
CA ALA A 62 39.66 32.60 -63.28
C ALA A 62 40.46 31.80 -62.24
N LYS A 63 41.70 32.20 -61.95
CA LYS A 63 42.53 31.57 -60.90
C LYS A 63 41.97 31.81 -59.51
N GLU A 64 41.52 33.03 -59.21
CA GLU A 64 40.88 33.38 -57.93
C GLU A 64 39.61 32.56 -57.72
N LYS A 65 38.73 32.52 -58.73
CA LYS A 65 37.50 31.72 -58.66
C LYS A 65 37.77 30.22 -58.57
N PHE A 66 38.82 29.74 -59.23
CA PHE A 66 39.25 28.35 -59.09
C PHE A 66 39.76 28.04 -57.69
N LEU A 67 40.58 28.93 -57.10
CA LEU A 67 41.07 28.79 -55.73
C LEU A 67 39.93 28.82 -54.73
N GLU A 68 38.98 29.75 -54.87
CA GLU A 68 37.80 29.85 -54.02
C GLU A 68 36.95 28.57 -54.07
N LEU A 69 36.59 28.11 -55.28
CA LEU A 69 35.84 26.86 -55.46
C LEU A 69 36.60 25.65 -54.92
N LYS A 70 37.92 25.62 -55.07
CA LYS A 70 38.76 24.54 -54.52
C LYS A 70 38.76 24.57 -53.00
N THR A 71 38.91 25.73 -52.37
CA THR A 71 38.86 25.86 -50.91
C THR A 71 37.50 25.48 -50.35
N GLU A 72 36.41 25.88 -51.00
CA GLU A 72 35.06 25.47 -50.61
C GLU A 72 34.87 23.96 -50.74
N HIS A 73 35.36 23.37 -51.83
CA HIS A 73 35.31 21.92 -52.04
C HIS A 73 36.12 21.15 -50.99
N ASP A 74 37.35 21.58 -50.71
CA ASP A 74 38.22 20.97 -49.70
C ASP A 74 37.59 21.07 -48.31
N ALA A 75 36.98 22.22 -47.98
CA ALA A 75 36.25 22.39 -46.72
C ALA A 75 35.03 21.46 -46.62
N ASN A 76 34.26 21.31 -47.71
CA ASN A 76 33.12 20.40 -47.78
C ASN A 76 33.54 18.93 -47.66
N ILE A 77 34.66 18.54 -48.29
CA ILE A 77 35.23 17.18 -48.15
C ILE A 77 35.62 16.95 -46.69
N GLN A 78 36.37 17.86 -46.07
CA GLN A 78 36.78 17.70 -44.67
C GLN A 78 35.59 17.63 -43.71
N ALA A 79 34.55 18.43 -43.93
CA ALA A 79 33.32 18.38 -43.14
C ALA A 79 32.60 17.04 -43.31
N ARG A 80 32.57 16.49 -44.54
CA ARG A 80 31.97 15.19 -44.83
C ARG A 80 32.79 14.04 -44.23
N GLU A 81 34.11 14.08 -44.31
CA GLU A 81 35.00 13.10 -43.71
C GLU A 81 34.86 13.06 -42.19
N LYS A 82 34.83 14.23 -41.53
CA LYS A 82 34.59 14.32 -40.08
C LYS A 82 33.24 13.70 -39.70
N LYS A 83 32.17 14.04 -40.41
CA LYS A 83 30.84 13.44 -40.19
C LYS A 83 30.85 11.93 -40.40
N MET A 84 31.56 11.44 -41.41
CA MET A 84 31.69 10.01 -41.67
C MET A 84 32.42 9.30 -40.54
N GLN A 85 33.55 9.85 -40.08
CA GLN A 85 34.32 9.30 -38.95
C GLN A 85 33.50 9.27 -37.65
N GLU A 86 32.70 10.30 -37.38
CA GLU A 86 31.80 10.32 -36.22
C GLU A 86 30.72 9.23 -36.30
N VAL A 87 30.12 9.04 -37.47
CA VAL A 87 29.11 7.99 -37.70
C VAL A 87 29.75 6.60 -37.56
N GLU A 88 30.92 6.39 -38.15
CA GLU A 88 31.67 5.13 -38.05
C GLU A 88 32.05 4.81 -36.61
N LYS A 89 32.54 5.80 -35.85
CA LYS A 89 32.84 5.64 -34.43
C LYS A 89 31.59 5.25 -33.64
N ARG A 90 30.46 5.95 -33.85
CA ARG A 90 29.19 5.62 -33.18
C ARG A 90 28.69 4.23 -33.55
N ALA A 91 28.82 3.82 -34.81
CA ALA A 91 28.46 2.50 -35.28
C ALA A 91 29.31 1.42 -34.59
N LYS A 92 30.62 1.61 -34.54
CA LYS A 92 31.57 0.71 -33.88
C LYS A 92 31.32 0.61 -32.36
N ASP A 93 31.07 1.73 -31.70
CA ASP A 93 30.73 1.75 -30.27
C ASP A 93 29.42 0.98 -30.01
N LYS A 94 28.43 1.12 -30.89
CA LYS A 94 27.15 0.39 -30.79
C LYS A 94 27.33 -1.11 -31.06
N GLU A 95 28.14 -1.48 -32.03
CA GLU A 95 28.47 -2.87 -32.34
C GLU A 95 29.21 -3.54 -31.17
N SER A 96 30.17 -2.86 -30.56
CA SER A 96 30.86 -3.36 -29.36
C SER A 96 29.89 -3.59 -28.20
N LYS A 97 28.99 -2.64 -27.93
CA LYS A 97 27.97 -2.79 -26.88
C LYS A 97 27.02 -3.95 -27.16
N LEU A 98 26.60 -4.11 -28.41
CA LEU A 98 25.73 -5.21 -28.82
C LEU A 98 26.43 -6.57 -28.66
N ASN A 99 27.71 -6.66 -29.03
CA ASN A 99 28.51 -7.87 -28.83
C ASN A 99 28.70 -8.21 -27.34
N ASP A 100 28.93 -7.19 -26.50
CA ASP A 100 29.00 -7.38 -25.05
C ASP A 100 27.67 -7.89 -24.48
N GLU A 101 26.54 -7.32 -24.90
CA GLU A 101 25.21 -7.77 -24.50
C GLU A 101 24.91 -9.20 -24.98
N LEU A 102 25.21 -9.52 -26.24
CA LEU A 102 25.07 -10.88 -26.78
C LEU A 102 25.90 -11.89 -25.99
N SER A 103 27.13 -11.52 -25.61
CA SER A 103 27.98 -12.40 -24.79
C SER A 103 27.41 -12.63 -23.39
N LYS A 104 26.77 -11.62 -22.79
CA LYS A 104 26.09 -11.75 -21.50
C LYS A 104 24.86 -12.63 -21.61
N VAL A 105 24.03 -12.42 -22.63
CA VAL A 105 22.84 -13.24 -22.90
C VAL A 105 23.23 -14.70 -23.09
N SER A 106 24.25 -14.99 -23.91
CA SER A 106 24.72 -16.36 -24.12
C SER A 106 25.23 -17.04 -22.85
N ARG A 107 25.85 -16.28 -21.92
CA ARG A 107 26.25 -16.83 -20.61
C ARG A 107 25.03 -17.14 -19.74
N LEU A 108 24.07 -16.22 -19.67
CA LEU A 108 22.83 -16.40 -18.92
C LEU A 108 22.00 -17.58 -19.44
N GLU A 109 21.93 -17.77 -20.76
CA GLU A 109 21.26 -18.92 -21.38
C GLU A 109 21.91 -20.24 -20.96
N LYS A 110 23.25 -20.32 -21.01
CA LYS A 110 23.98 -21.52 -20.57
C LYS A 110 23.80 -21.81 -19.08
N ASP A 111 23.78 -20.77 -18.25
CA ASP A 111 23.56 -20.94 -16.81
C ASP A 111 22.12 -21.36 -16.51
N LEU A 112 21.14 -20.82 -17.24
CA LEU A 112 19.74 -21.22 -17.13
C LEU A 112 19.53 -22.67 -17.56
N GLU A 113 20.14 -23.10 -18.67
CA GLU A 113 20.07 -24.48 -19.16
C GLU A 113 20.66 -25.48 -18.14
N LYS A 114 21.79 -25.12 -17.51
CA LYS A 114 22.35 -25.90 -16.40
C LYS A 114 21.38 -25.99 -15.22
N GLN A 115 20.80 -24.87 -14.80
CA GLN A 115 19.84 -24.85 -13.69
C GLN A 115 18.59 -25.68 -13.99
N GLN A 116 18.07 -25.62 -15.23
CA GLN A 116 16.94 -26.44 -15.66
C GLN A 116 17.28 -27.93 -15.59
N THR A 117 18.47 -28.32 -16.07
CA THR A 117 18.93 -29.71 -16.02
C THR A 117 19.10 -30.19 -14.57
N GLU A 118 19.68 -29.37 -13.70
CA GLU A 118 19.80 -29.69 -12.28
C GLU A 118 18.44 -29.81 -11.59
N TYR A 119 17.50 -28.93 -11.94
CA TYR A 119 16.15 -28.95 -11.39
C TYR A 119 15.40 -30.21 -11.83
N GLN A 120 15.44 -30.56 -13.11
CA GLN A 120 14.86 -31.81 -13.62
C GLN A 120 15.43 -33.03 -12.90
N ARG A 121 16.75 -33.10 -12.73
CA ARG A 121 17.40 -34.19 -11.99
C ARG A 121 16.93 -34.26 -10.54
N LYS A 122 16.77 -33.11 -9.86
CA LYS A 122 16.23 -33.07 -8.49
C LYS A 122 14.78 -33.56 -8.44
N THR A 123 13.95 -33.13 -9.38
CA THR A 123 12.56 -33.59 -9.48
C THR A 123 12.49 -35.10 -9.68
N GLU A 124 13.26 -35.66 -10.60
CA GLU A 124 13.32 -37.12 -10.81
C GLU A 124 13.75 -37.89 -9.55
N ILE A 125 14.70 -37.35 -8.77
CA ILE A 125 15.12 -37.96 -7.50
C ILE A 125 13.99 -37.90 -6.47
N VAL A 126 13.27 -36.78 -6.39
CA VAL A 126 12.14 -36.61 -5.47
C VAL A 126 11.01 -37.57 -5.85
N ASP A 127 10.68 -37.68 -7.13
CA ASP A 127 9.63 -38.57 -7.62
C ASP A 127 9.95 -40.04 -7.33
N LYS A 128 11.22 -40.46 -7.54
CA LYS A 128 11.68 -41.80 -7.17
C LYS A 128 11.56 -42.05 -5.67
N LYS A 129 12.03 -41.12 -4.83
CA LYS A 129 11.91 -41.25 -3.38
C LYS A 129 10.45 -41.28 -2.92
N GLN A 130 9.56 -40.52 -3.56
CA GLN A 130 8.15 -40.53 -3.25
C GLN A 130 7.51 -41.88 -3.61
N ALA A 131 7.88 -42.46 -4.75
CA ALA A 131 7.43 -43.79 -5.15
C ALA A 131 7.93 -44.88 -4.17
N GLU A 132 9.22 -44.87 -3.82
CA GLU A 132 9.81 -45.78 -2.83
C GLU A 132 9.15 -45.64 -1.45
N LEU A 133 8.87 -44.41 -1.01
CA LEU A 133 8.19 -44.13 0.25
C LEU A 133 6.76 -44.68 0.24
N ASN A 134 6.01 -44.46 -0.83
CA ASN A 134 4.64 -44.95 -0.97
C ASN A 134 4.62 -46.49 -0.96
N GLU A 135 5.57 -47.14 -1.63
CA GLU A 135 5.72 -48.60 -1.61
C GLU A 135 6.05 -49.10 -0.19
N ALA A 136 7.01 -48.48 0.49
CA ALA A 136 7.38 -48.83 1.86
C ALA A 136 6.22 -48.64 2.85
N ILE A 137 5.40 -47.59 2.67
CA ILE A 137 4.18 -47.38 3.46
C ILE A 137 3.18 -48.50 3.18
N SER A 138 2.95 -48.85 1.91
CA SER A 138 2.03 -49.94 1.54
C SER A 138 2.46 -51.28 2.14
N GLN A 139 3.76 -51.61 2.07
CA GLN A 139 4.31 -52.83 2.67
C GLN A 139 4.17 -52.83 4.20
N LYS A 140 4.38 -51.68 4.86
CA LYS A 140 4.16 -51.54 6.30
C LYS A 140 2.70 -51.76 6.68
N VAL A 141 1.76 -51.21 5.91
CA VAL A 141 0.33 -51.41 6.15
C VAL A 141 -0.01 -52.89 6.01
N GLU A 142 0.41 -53.54 4.92
CA GLU A 142 0.16 -54.97 4.69
C GLU A 142 0.76 -55.85 5.81
N MET A 143 1.96 -55.52 6.28
CA MET A 143 2.61 -56.26 7.37
C MET A 143 1.91 -56.03 8.71
N LEU A 144 1.41 -54.81 8.98
CA LEU A 144 0.60 -54.52 10.15
C LEU A 144 -0.76 -55.25 10.11
N GLU A 145 -1.41 -55.32 8.94
CA GLU A 145 -2.63 -56.10 8.76
C GLU A 145 -2.39 -57.60 9.05
N LYS A 146 -1.27 -58.15 8.56
CA LYS A 146 -0.88 -59.55 8.83
C LYS A 146 -0.55 -59.82 10.30
N ILE A 147 0.13 -58.89 10.98
CA ILE A 147 0.56 -59.07 12.38
C ILE A 147 -0.59 -58.84 13.36
N SER A 148 -1.47 -57.88 13.06
CA SER A 148 -2.57 -57.52 13.97
C SER A 148 -3.75 -58.48 13.91
N ASN A 149 -3.85 -59.37 12.91
CA ASN A 149 -5.04 -60.18 12.64
C ASN A 149 -6.32 -59.33 12.43
N TYR A 150 -6.15 -58.04 12.19
CA TYR A 150 -7.19 -57.05 11.95
C TYR A 150 -6.90 -56.39 10.60
N SER A 151 -7.90 -56.28 9.73
CA SER A 151 -7.80 -55.41 8.56
C SER A 151 -7.75 -53.93 8.99
N ALA A 152 -7.17 -53.05 8.17
CA ALA A 152 -7.12 -51.61 8.48
C ALA A 152 -8.50 -51.00 8.81
N ASP A 153 -9.56 -51.52 8.18
CA ASP A 153 -10.94 -51.11 8.45
C ASP A 153 -11.48 -51.62 9.79
N GLU A 154 -11.12 -52.83 10.21
CA GLU A 154 -11.51 -53.38 11.51
C GLU A 154 -10.78 -52.69 12.65
N ALA A 155 -9.48 -52.41 12.50
CA ALA A 155 -8.71 -51.64 13.48
C ALA A 155 -9.26 -50.21 13.64
N LYS A 156 -9.70 -49.58 12.53
CA LYS A 156 -10.34 -48.27 12.55
C LYS A 156 -11.71 -48.32 13.24
N LYS A 157 -12.50 -49.37 13.03
CA LYS A 157 -13.77 -49.58 13.73
C LYS A 157 -13.57 -49.72 15.25
N GLU A 158 -12.62 -50.55 15.66
CA GLU A 158 -12.32 -50.79 17.08
C GLU A 158 -11.81 -49.52 17.78
N LEU A 159 -10.95 -48.74 17.11
CA LEU A 159 -10.48 -47.45 17.62
C LEU A 159 -11.63 -46.46 17.81
N VAL A 160 -12.57 -46.41 16.86
CA VAL A 160 -13.75 -45.54 16.94
C VAL A 160 -14.72 -46.00 18.03
N GLU A 161 -14.93 -47.31 18.21
CA GLU A 161 -15.71 -47.89 19.32
C GLU A 161 -15.11 -47.53 20.68
N SER A 162 -13.80 -47.73 20.84
CA SER A 162 -13.05 -47.37 22.05
C SER A 162 -13.19 -45.89 22.40
N LEU A 163 -12.98 -44.99 21.42
CA LEU A 163 -13.15 -43.54 21.60
C LEU A 163 -14.59 -43.17 21.98
N LYS A 164 -15.60 -43.84 21.42
CA LYS A 164 -17.00 -43.62 21.80
C LYS A 164 -17.28 -44.07 23.23
N ALA A 165 -16.75 -45.22 23.65
CA ALA A 165 -16.91 -45.73 25.01
C ALA A 165 -16.24 -44.80 26.04
N GLU A 166 -15.04 -44.30 25.71
CA GLU A 166 -14.32 -43.34 26.55
C GLU A 166 -15.06 -42.01 26.65
N ALA A 167 -15.53 -41.46 25.53
CA ALA A 167 -16.32 -40.23 25.50
C ALA A 167 -17.61 -40.36 26.33
N LYS A 168 -18.30 -41.50 26.25
CA LYS A 168 -19.51 -41.80 27.04
C LYS A 168 -19.21 -41.83 28.54
N THR A 169 -18.08 -42.43 28.92
CA THR A 169 -17.64 -42.51 30.33
C THR A 169 -17.33 -41.11 30.89
N ARG A 170 -16.61 -40.28 30.13
CA ARG A 170 -16.32 -38.89 30.52
C ARG A 170 -17.60 -38.05 30.61
N ALA A 171 -18.54 -38.23 29.67
CA ALA A 171 -19.83 -37.55 29.71
C ALA A 171 -20.65 -37.94 30.94
N GLN A 172 -20.68 -39.22 31.33
CA GLN A 172 -21.35 -39.66 32.55
C GLN A 172 -20.72 -39.07 33.82
N ALA A 173 -19.39 -39.03 33.91
CA ALA A 173 -18.70 -38.38 35.03
C ALA A 173 -19.04 -36.88 35.12
N TYR A 174 -19.13 -36.19 33.97
CA TYR A 174 -19.52 -34.78 33.92
C TYR A 174 -20.97 -34.56 34.37
N VAL A 175 -21.90 -35.41 33.92
CA VAL A 175 -23.31 -35.36 34.36
C VAL A 175 -23.43 -35.59 35.87
N GLN A 176 -22.68 -36.56 36.41
CA GLN A 176 -22.68 -36.85 37.84
C GLN A 176 -22.21 -35.63 38.67
N ASN A 177 -21.12 -34.98 38.25
CA ASN A 177 -20.62 -33.77 38.91
C ASN A 177 -21.66 -32.63 38.90
N ILE A 178 -22.35 -32.41 37.76
CA ILE A 178 -23.41 -31.40 37.66
C ILE A 178 -24.55 -31.72 38.64
N MET A 179 -24.96 -32.98 38.74
CA MET A 179 -26.02 -33.39 39.65
C MET A 179 -25.64 -33.17 41.13
N GLU A 180 -24.40 -33.48 41.51
CA GLU A 180 -23.89 -33.25 42.85
C GLU A 180 -23.81 -31.76 43.20
N GLU A 181 -23.33 -30.93 42.26
CA GLU A 181 -23.29 -29.48 42.43
C GLU A 181 -24.69 -28.88 42.56
N ALA A 182 -25.63 -29.31 41.70
CA ALA A 182 -27.03 -28.90 41.77
C ALA A 182 -27.66 -29.25 43.12
N GLN A 183 -27.39 -30.45 43.63
CA GLN A 183 -27.91 -30.90 44.93
C GLN A 183 -27.31 -30.13 46.11
N MET A 184 -26.01 -29.79 46.04
CA MET A 184 -25.35 -28.96 47.05
C MET A 184 -25.91 -27.53 47.07
N ASN A 185 -26.08 -26.93 45.89
CA ASN A 185 -26.66 -25.59 45.73
C ASN A 185 -28.11 -25.55 46.23
N ALA A 186 -28.93 -26.54 45.86
CA ALA A 186 -30.31 -26.65 46.33
C ALA A 186 -30.39 -26.76 47.86
N LYS A 187 -29.49 -27.54 48.49
CA LYS A 187 -29.44 -27.68 49.96
C LYS A 187 -29.06 -26.37 50.65
N ASN A 188 -28.11 -25.61 50.09
CA ASN A 188 -27.71 -24.32 50.62
C ASN A 188 -28.83 -23.29 50.51
N GLU A 189 -29.52 -23.22 49.36
CA GLU A 189 -30.63 -22.28 49.17
C GLU A 189 -31.82 -22.65 50.07
N ALA A 190 -32.14 -23.94 50.23
CA ALA A 190 -33.18 -24.39 51.15
C ALA A 190 -32.88 -23.97 52.60
N ARG A 191 -31.64 -24.14 53.08
CA ARG A 191 -31.24 -23.67 54.42
C ARG A 191 -31.40 -22.16 54.56
N LYS A 192 -31.00 -21.39 53.55
CA LYS A 192 -31.12 -19.93 53.55
C LYS A 192 -32.58 -19.49 53.64
N ILE A 193 -33.48 -20.09 52.86
CA ILE A 193 -34.93 -19.81 52.92
C ILE A 193 -35.48 -20.09 54.32
N VAL A 194 -35.15 -21.24 54.90
CA VAL A 194 -35.61 -21.61 56.26
C VAL A 194 -35.12 -20.59 57.30
N ILE A 195 -33.84 -20.22 57.26
CA ILE A 195 -33.27 -19.23 58.19
C ILE A 195 -33.95 -17.86 58.02
N GLN A 196 -34.13 -17.39 56.78
CA GLN A 196 -34.80 -16.13 56.50
C GLN A 196 -36.26 -16.13 56.97
N THR A 197 -36.96 -17.27 56.82
CA THR A 197 -38.33 -17.43 57.28
C THR A 197 -38.41 -17.36 58.81
N ILE A 198 -37.52 -18.07 59.50
CA ILE A 198 -37.44 -18.03 60.97
C ILE A 198 -37.13 -16.62 61.45
N GLN A 199 -36.17 -15.92 60.84
CA GLN A 199 -35.78 -14.56 61.22
C GLN A 199 -36.90 -13.53 61.00
N ARG A 200 -37.74 -13.71 59.98
CA ARG A 200 -38.83 -12.78 59.68
C ARG A 200 -40.09 -13.04 60.49
N ILE A 201 -40.49 -14.30 60.66
CA ILE A 201 -41.80 -14.67 61.24
C ILE A 201 -41.66 -15.05 62.72
N GLY A 202 -40.48 -15.51 63.15
CA GLY A 202 -40.29 -16.10 64.48
C GLY A 202 -40.63 -15.16 65.63
N THR A 203 -40.32 -13.87 65.51
CA THR A 203 -40.63 -12.87 66.56
C THR A 203 -42.12 -12.54 66.60
N GLU A 204 -42.76 -12.37 65.45
CA GLU A 204 -44.19 -12.05 65.35
C GLU A 204 -45.04 -13.21 65.91
N GLN A 205 -44.76 -14.45 65.48
CA GLN A 205 -45.48 -15.62 65.96
C GLN A 205 -45.26 -15.86 67.46
N ALA A 206 -44.06 -15.60 67.99
CA ALA A 206 -43.77 -15.75 69.41
C ALA A 206 -44.56 -14.76 70.27
N ILE A 207 -44.76 -13.51 69.80
CA ILE A 207 -45.55 -12.50 70.50
C ILE A 207 -47.04 -12.88 70.48
N GLU A 208 -47.60 -13.21 69.31
CA GLU A 208 -49.00 -13.66 69.19
C GLU A 208 -49.28 -14.88 70.07
N ASN A 209 -48.36 -15.84 70.08
CA ASN A 209 -48.48 -17.03 70.90
C ASN A 209 -48.17 -16.82 72.38
N SER A 210 -47.73 -15.65 72.85
CA SER A 210 -47.36 -15.46 74.28
C SER A 210 -48.23 -14.47 75.02
N VAL A 211 -48.89 -13.53 74.32
CA VAL A 211 -49.66 -12.46 74.93
C VAL A 211 -51.11 -12.49 74.44
N SER A 212 -52.07 -12.32 75.33
CA SER A 212 -53.48 -12.14 74.96
C SER A 212 -54.12 -11.03 75.77
N VAL A 213 -54.95 -10.22 75.10
CA VAL A 213 -55.66 -9.10 75.72
C VAL A 213 -57.00 -9.59 76.23
N PHE A 214 -57.32 -9.30 77.49
CA PHE A 214 -58.64 -9.50 78.06
C PHE A 214 -59.29 -8.14 78.33
N ASN A 215 -60.40 -7.89 77.67
CA ASN A 215 -61.15 -6.65 77.80
C ASN A 215 -62.13 -6.74 78.98
N ILE A 216 -62.24 -5.66 79.75
CA ILE A 216 -63.06 -5.57 80.95
C ILE A 216 -64.11 -4.48 80.75
N GLU A 217 -65.33 -4.75 81.21
CA GLU A 217 -66.49 -3.88 80.99
C GLU A 217 -66.52 -2.60 81.87
N SER A 218 -65.73 -2.55 82.95
CA SER A 218 -65.64 -1.39 83.86
C SER A 218 -64.40 -1.46 84.77
N ASP A 219 -63.80 -0.31 85.11
CA ASP A 219 -62.67 -0.21 86.04
C ASP A 219 -62.99 -0.68 87.47
N GLU A 220 -64.27 -0.70 87.85
CA GLU A 220 -64.69 -1.27 89.14
C GLU A 220 -64.41 -2.78 89.21
N VAL A 221 -64.59 -3.48 88.07
CA VAL A 221 -64.26 -4.92 87.92
C VAL A 221 -62.75 -5.11 87.91
N LYS A 222 -61.99 -4.22 87.26
CA LYS A 222 -60.51 -4.21 87.29
C LYS A 222 -59.99 -4.11 88.74
N GLY A 223 -60.55 -3.21 89.55
CA GLY A 223 -60.19 -3.07 90.97
C GLY A 223 -60.51 -4.32 91.82
N ARG A 224 -61.61 -5.02 91.53
CA ARG A 224 -61.98 -6.29 92.20
C ARG A 224 -61.06 -7.45 91.83
N ILE A 225 -60.68 -7.53 90.56
CA ILE A 225 -59.73 -8.54 90.06
C ILE A 225 -58.36 -8.34 90.70
N ILE A 226 -57.87 -7.10 90.84
CA ILE A 226 -56.61 -6.78 91.52
C ILE A 226 -56.67 -7.14 93.01
N GLY A 227 -57.74 -6.71 93.70
CA GLY A 227 -57.89 -6.88 95.14
C GLY A 227 -56.96 -5.97 95.95
N ARG A 228 -57.21 -5.84 97.27
CA ARG A 228 -56.40 -4.97 98.15
C ARG A 228 -54.95 -5.44 98.18
N GLU A 229 -54.03 -4.58 97.71
CA GLU A 229 -52.58 -4.85 97.55
C GLU A 229 -52.23 -5.91 96.49
N GLY A 230 -53.09 -6.13 95.49
CA GLY A 230 -52.82 -7.10 94.42
C GLY A 230 -52.96 -8.57 94.84
N ARG A 231 -53.56 -8.83 96.01
CA ARG A 231 -53.69 -10.19 96.57
C ARG A 231 -54.47 -11.14 95.67
N ASN A 232 -55.52 -10.66 95.00
CA ASN A 232 -56.33 -11.51 94.13
C ASN A 232 -55.59 -11.87 92.85
N ILE A 233 -54.90 -10.90 92.21
CA ILE A 233 -54.07 -11.17 91.03
C ILE A 233 -52.98 -12.17 91.37
N ARG A 234 -52.19 -11.97 92.44
CA ARG A 234 -51.11 -12.91 92.80
C ARG A 234 -51.61 -14.32 93.08
N ALA A 235 -52.80 -14.46 93.68
CA ALA A 235 -53.43 -15.76 93.89
C ALA A 235 -53.82 -16.41 92.55
N LEU A 236 -54.37 -15.64 91.61
CA LEU A 236 -54.75 -16.12 90.29
C LEU A 236 -53.53 -16.46 89.42
N GLU A 237 -52.48 -15.65 89.46
CA GLU A 237 -51.17 -15.91 88.83
C GLU A 237 -50.54 -17.18 89.37
N SER A 238 -50.55 -17.38 90.69
CA SER A 238 -49.99 -18.59 91.32
C SER A 238 -50.79 -19.85 90.99
N ALA A 239 -52.12 -19.73 90.85
CA ALA A 239 -52.99 -20.87 90.55
C ALA A 239 -52.98 -21.26 89.07
N THR A 240 -52.91 -20.28 88.16
CA THR A 240 -52.97 -20.50 86.71
C THR A 240 -51.59 -20.60 86.07
N GLY A 241 -50.55 -20.06 86.72
CA GLY A 241 -49.19 -19.99 86.17
C GLY A 241 -49.07 -19.01 85.00
N VAL A 242 -49.96 -18.02 84.93
CA VAL A 242 -50.00 -16.94 83.93
C VAL A 242 -49.61 -15.65 84.63
N GLU A 243 -48.78 -14.81 84.00
CA GLU A 243 -48.44 -13.48 84.50
C GLU A 243 -49.47 -12.47 83.98
N ILE A 244 -50.03 -11.67 84.88
CA ILE A 244 -51.11 -10.74 84.57
C ILE A 244 -50.56 -9.32 84.65
N ILE A 245 -50.35 -8.71 83.50
CA ILE A 245 -49.80 -7.37 83.40
C ILE A 245 -50.96 -6.38 83.36
N VAL A 246 -51.05 -5.56 84.41
CA VAL A 246 -52.01 -4.47 84.52
C VAL A 246 -51.28 -3.17 84.21
N ASP A 247 -51.68 -2.52 83.12
CA ASP A 247 -51.13 -1.23 82.69
C ASP A 247 -52.16 -0.10 82.92
N ASP A 248 -51.72 1.15 82.71
CA ASP A 248 -52.50 2.39 82.81
C ASP A 248 -53.59 2.52 81.72
N THR A 249 -53.69 1.54 80.82
CA THR A 249 -54.73 1.50 79.79
C THR A 249 -56.09 1.16 80.44
N PRO A 250 -57.12 2.00 80.28
CA PRO A 250 -58.46 1.70 80.79
C PRO A 250 -59.07 0.49 80.05
N GLU A 251 -59.93 -0.27 80.72
CA GLU A 251 -60.75 -1.35 80.12
C GLU A 251 -60.01 -2.61 79.60
N ALA A 252 -58.70 -2.80 79.86
CA ALA A 252 -57.99 -4.02 79.45
C ALA A 252 -56.91 -4.51 80.45
N ILE A 253 -56.71 -5.83 80.48
CA ILE A 253 -55.62 -6.52 81.18
C ILE A 253 -54.89 -7.45 80.19
N LEU A 254 -53.56 -7.51 80.28
CA LEU A 254 -52.73 -8.37 79.43
C LEU A 254 -52.39 -9.67 80.16
N LEU A 255 -52.67 -10.81 79.53
CA LEU A 255 -52.28 -12.13 79.98
C LEU A 255 -51.02 -12.58 79.24
N SER A 256 -49.91 -12.73 79.97
CA SER A 256 -48.63 -13.20 79.45
C SER A 256 -48.36 -14.63 79.92
N CYS A 257 -48.28 -15.57 78.98
CA CYS A 257 -47.87 -16.94 79.26
C CYS A 257 -47.49 -17.65 77.97
N PHE A 258 -46.42 -18.44 77.95
CA PHE A 258 -46.00 -19.21 76.78
C PHE A 258 -46.93 -20.39 76.45
N ASP A 259 -47.70 -20.89 77.43
CA ASP A 259 -48.62 -22.01 77.26
C ASP A 259 -50.04 -21.50 76.93
N PRO A 260 -50.57 -21.76 75.71
CA PRO A 260 -51.89 -21.28 75.30
C PRO A 260 -53.01 -21.89 76.15
N VAL A 261 -52.83 -23.11 76.67
CA VAL A 261 -53.85 -23.78 77.50
C VAL A 261 -53.98 -23.07 78.85
N ARG A 262 -52.85 -22.74 79.49
CA ARG A 262 -52.86 -22.00 80.76
C ARG A 262 -53.42 -20.61 80.61
N ARG A 263 -53.07 -19.92 79.52
CA ARG A 263 -53.60 -18.58 79.22
C ARG A 263 -55.11 -18.59 79.04
N GLU A 264 -55.63 -19.61 78.35
CA GLU A 264 -57.07 -19.76 78.16
C GLU A 264 -57.80 -20.12 79.46
N ILE A 265 -57.19 -20.93 80.33
CA ILE A 265 -57.70 -21.21 81.68
C ILE A 265 -57.75 -19.92 82.51
N ALA A 266 -56.72 -19.08 82.46
CA ALA A 266 -56.70 -17.79 83.14
C ALA A 266 -57.78 -16.85 82.58
N ARG A 267 -57.92 -16.78 81.26
CA ARG A 267 -58.97 -15.99 80.58
C ARG A 267 -60.37 -16.41 81.02
N LEU A 268 -60.64 -17.71 81.04
CA LEU A 268 -61.93 -18.27 81.50
C LEU A 268 -62.16 -18.02 83.00
N SER A 269 -61.10 -18.06 83.81
CA SER A 269 -61.18 -17.78 85.24
C SER A 269 -61.53 -16.31 85.51
N LEU A 270 -60.95 -15.38 84.73
CA LEU A 270 -61.28 -13.95 84.78
C LEU A 270 -62.71 -13.67 84.34
N HIS A 271 -63.25 -14.39 83.35
CA HIS A 271 -64.62 -14.20 82.89
C HIS A 271 -65.69 -14.65 83.90
N ARG A 272 -65.32 -15.48 84.90
CA ARG A 272 -66.25 -15.98 85.93
C ARG A 272 -66.27 -15.14 87.22
N LEU A 273 -65.46 -14.08 87.30
CA LEU A 273 -65.28 -13.18 88.47
C LEU A 273 -66.01 -11.84 88.28
#